data_AF-A0A9W4RPW8-F1
#
_entry.id   AF-A0A9W4RPW8-F1
#
_cell.length_a   1.000
_cell.length_b   1.000
_cell.length_c   1.000
_cell.angle_alpha   90.00
_cell.angle_beta   90.00
_cell.angle_gamma   90.00
#
_symmetry.space_group_name_H-M   'P 1'
#
loop_
_entity.id
_entity.type
_entity.pdbx_description
1 polymer ?
#
loop_
_entity_poly.entity_id
_entity_poly.type
_entity_poly.pdbx_seq_one_letter_code
_entity_poly.pdbx_strand_id
1 'polypeptide(L)'
;MNYWLENTSRMMTVTPEDNPLSFPLVEHLLYTPSLLYAVQSIGAGQEGFFYQTALKTCLQQRGLAIQSLRKELQNPDQIKPATVLSVFLLGVSASWTEDKPRCYGKEHMSGARTLLERLLVDEDKQHDPVVQYILGWHLYWDMTCAFVADPGDYKFSAQAERSILQAVESGQEFHSMTGISSVLFYHLASVGRHCRRVVQTGAADPDLEASFERTFLAWKPRHSDRTLVEMSLAYRNHGLVMLYEICGRRDQPQTNGEYRGLATRNDTRTRHAIRSLAFDSLERLLQTPVDAACINFHSMPLLTAGAQLQHNDTIVRVQVVERFKALYSTNRIAVNLWAIELLQELWDLRDNGNPTSWLELLLSKDWTLNFA
;
A
#
# COMPACT_ATOMS: atom_id res chain seq x y z
N MET A 1 -19.05 -17.12 -6.93
CA MET A 1 -19.55 -16.53 -5.67
C MET A 1 -19.00 -17.29 -4.46
N ASN A 2 -19.23 -18.60 -4.33
CA ASN A 2 -18.65 -19.40 -3.23
C ASN A 2 -17.13 -19.24 -3.11
N TYR A 3 -16.42 -19.28 -4.24
CA TYR A 3 -14.97 -19.07 -4.26
C TYR A 3 -14.54 -17.70 -3.68
N TRP A 4 -15.31 -16.64 -3.94
CA TRP A 4 -15.04 -15.32 -3.37
C TRP A 4 -15.20 -15.31 -1.84
N LEU A 5 -16.33 -15.85 -1.36
CA LEU A 5 -16.67 -15.86 0.06
C LEU A 5 -15.64 -16.63 0.88
N GLU A 6 -15.12 -17.72 0.33
CA GLU A 6 -14.22 -18.62 1.04
C GLU A 6 -12.73 -18.33 0.81
N ASN A 7 -12.35 -17.81 -0.36
CA ASN A 7 -10.94 -17.69 -0.76
C ASN A 7 -10.55 -16.25 -1.13
N THR A 8 -11.21 -15.64 -2.11
CA THR A 8 -10.77 -14.33 -2.66
C THR A 8 -10.80 -13.23 -1.63
N SER A 9 -11.90 -13.12 -0.88
CA SER A 9 -12.06 -12.07 0.13
C SER A 9 -11.01 -12.13 1.24
N ARG A 10 -10.34 -13.27 1.44
CA ARG A 10 -9.32 -13.44 2.50
C ARG A 10 -8.00 -12.74 2.19
N MET A 11 -7.69 -12.46 0.91
CA MET A 11 -6.48 -11.69 0.56
C MET A 11 -6.61 -10.19 0.90
N MET A 12 -7.82 -9.78 1.26
CA MET A 12 -8.30 -8.40 1.39
C MET A 12 -8.62 -8.02 2.84
N THR A 13 -8.12 -8.79 3.82
CA THR A 13 -8.35 -8.57 5.24
C THR A 13 -7.17 -9.10 6.05
N VAL A 14 -6.86 -8.46 7.17
CA VAL A 14 -5.90 -9.02 8.13
C VAL A 14 -6.58 -9.98 9.13
N THR A 15 -7.91 -10.03 9.13
CA THR A 15 -8.74 -10.92 9.98
C THR A 15 -9.76 -11.68 9.14
N PRO A 16 -9.46 -12.93 8.74
CA PRO A 16 -10.36 -13.76 7.96
C PRO A 16 -11.64 -14.14 8.73
N GLU A 17 -11.55 -14.24 10.06
CA GLU A 17 -12.67 -14.62 10.94
C GLU A 17 -13.75 -13.54 11.02
N ASP A 18 -13.35 -12.28 10.90
CA ASP A 18 -14.25 -11.12 10.88
C ASP A 18 -14.02 -10.35 9.58
N ASN A 19 -14.31 -11.01 8.46
CA ASN A 19 -14.09 -10.47 7.12
C ASN A 19 -15.38 -9.84 6.56
N PRO A 20 -15.47 -8.50 6.46
CA PRO A 20 -16.65 -7.82 5.93
C PRO A 20 -16.93 -8.13 4.46
N LEU A 21 -15.91 -8.60 3.71
CA LEU A 21 -16.05 -8.98 2.31
C LEU A 21 -16.50 -10.44 2.10
N SER A 22 -16.62 -11.23 3.16
CA SER A 22 -17.10 -12.62 3.07
C SER A 22 -18.65 -12.65 3.18
N PHE A 23 -19.22 -13.49 4.05
CA PHE A 23 -20.67 -13.64 4.21
C PHE A 23 -21.43 -12.34 4.53
N PRO A 24 -20.91 -11.38 5.34
CA PRO A 24 -21.58 -10.10 5.57
C PRO A 24 -21.86 -9.33 4.28
N LEU A 25 -21.02 -9.48 3.25
CA LEU A 25 -21.18 -8.77 1.98
C LEU A 25 -22.47 -9.15 1.23
N VAL A 26 -23.00 -10.36 1.44
CA VAL A 26 -24.07 -10.96 0.63
C VAL A 26 -25.33 -10.08 0.61
N GLU A 27 -25.69 -9.45 1.73
CA GLU A 27 -26.88 -8.58 1.78
C GLU A 27 -26.73 -7.36 0.86
N HIS A 28 -25.52 -6.83 0.72
CA HIS A 28 -25.25 -5.68 -0.14
C HIS A 28 -25.25 -6.05 -1.62
N LEU A 29 -24.85 -7.30 -1.96
CA LEU A 29 -24.81 -7.79 -3.34
C LEU A 29 -26.20 -7.86 -3.99
N LEU A 30 -27.25 -8.11 -3.19
CA LEU A 30 -28.63 -8.19 -3.68
C LEU A 30 -29.15 -6.84 -4.20
N TYR A 31 -28.67 -5.74 -3.64
CA TYR A 31 -29.20 -4.40 -3.90
C TYR A 31 -28.20 -3.43 -4.55
N THR A 32 -26.98 -3.90 -4.84
CA THR A 32 -25.90 -3.11 -5.43
C THR A 32 -25.26 -3.86 -6.60
N PRO A 33 -25.83 -3.75 -7.81
CA PRO A 33 -25.34 -4.47 -8.99
C PRO A 33 -23.87 -4.22 -9.32
N SER A 34 -23.38 -2.98 -9.16
CA SER A 34 -21.96 -2.65 -9.36
C SER A 34 -21.04 -3.52 -8.50
N LEU A 35 -21.38 -3.69 -7.21
CA LEU A 35 -20.63 -4.48 -6.26
C LEU A 35 -20.67 -5.98 -6.60
N LEU A 36 -21.85 -6.50 -6.97
CA LEU A 36 -22.02 -7.89 -7.42
C LEU A 36 -21.06 -8.22 -8.56
N TYR A 37 -21.05 -7.40 -9.61
CA TYR A 37 -20.21 -7.62 -10.77
C TYR A 37 -18.72 -7.38 -10.47
N ALA A 38 -18.38 -6.45 -9.57
CA ALA A 38 -16.99 -6.25 -9.14
C ALA A 38 -16.45 -7.50 -8.41
N VAL A 39 -17.22 -8.05 -7.48
CA VAL A 39 -16.90 -9.30 -6.76
C VAL A 39 -16.75 -10.48 -7.72
N GLN A 40 -17.68 -10.62 -8.69
CA GLN A 40 -17.60 -11.69 -9.69
C GLN A 40 -16.40 -11.54 -10.61
N SER A 41 -16.03 -10.30 -10.97
CA SER A 41 -14.85 -10.01 -11.77
C SER A 41 -13.58 -10.49 -11.06
N ILE A 42 -13.37 -10.04 -9.82
CA ILE A 42 -12.17 -10.39 -9.06
C ILE A 42 -12.11 -11.89 -8.77
N GLY A 43 -13.23 -12.50 -8.38
CA GLY A 43 -13.30 -13.94 -8.15
C GLY A 43 -12.94 -14.75 -9.40
N ALA A 44 -13.49 -14.39 -10.57
CA ALA A 44 -13.15 -15.04 -11.83
C ALA A 44 -11.69 -14.82 -12.24
N GLY A 45 -11.14 -13.63 -11.94
CA GLY A 45 -9.73 -13.33 -12.15
C GLY A 45 -8.83 -14.23 -11.32
N GLN A 46 -9.11 -14.35 -10.01
CA GLN A 46 -8.30 -15.17 -9.12
C GLN A 46 -8.40 -16.67 -9.43
N GLU A 47 -9.59 -17.20 -9.77
CA GLU A 47 -9.74 -18.60 -10.21
C GLU A 47 -8.87 -18.91 -11.44
N GLY A 48 -8.72 -17.94 -12.35
CA GLY A 48 -7.81 -18.00 -13.50
C GLY A 48 -6.37 -17.54 -13.22
N PHE A 49 -6.00 -17.32 -11.96
CA PHE A 49 -4.70 -16.78 -11.50
C PHE A 49 -4.28 -15.48 -12.18
N PHE A 50 -5.26 -14.69 -12.62
CA PHE A 50 -5.09 -13.46 -13.40
C PHE A 50 -4.25 -13.64 -14.69
N TYR A 51 -4.12 -14.87 -15.20
CA TYR A 51 -3.44 -15.11 -16.46
C TYR A 51 -4.21 -14.51 -17.63
N GLN A 52 -3.50 -13.81 -18.52
CA GLN A 52 -4.09 -13.11 -19.68
C GLN A 52 -5.00 -14.01 -20.53
N THR A 53 -4.65 -15.29 -20.68
CA THR A 53 -5.44 -16.28 -21.42
C THR A 53 -6.75 -16.68 -20.74
N ALA A 54 -6.90 -16.40 -19.44
CA ALA A 54 -8.08 -16.74 -18.62
C ALA A 54 -8.91 -15.51 -18.18
N LEU A 55 -8.51 -14.29 -18.55
CA LEU A 55 -9.15 -13.05 -18.07
C LEU A 55 -10.51 -12.73 -18.70
N LYS A 56 -10.97 -13.47 -19.71
CA LYS A 56 -12.19 -13.15 -20.46
C LYS A 56 -13.41 -12.89 -19.55
N THR A 57 -13.70 -13.80 -18.62
CA THR A 57 -14.83 -13.66 -17.70
C THR A 57 -14.60 -12.52 -16.71
N CYS A 58 -13.40 -12.38 -16.16
CA CYS A 58 -13.01 -11.29 -15.27
C CYS A 58 -13.30 -9.91 -15.89
N LEU A 59 -12.85 -9.69 -17.13
CA LEU A 59 -13.01 -8.43 -17.85
C LEU A 59 -14.46 -8.16 -18.26
N GLN A 60 -15.22 -9.20 -18.63
CA GLN A 60 -16.66 -9.07 -18.91
C GLN A 60 -17.43 -8.59 -17.69
N GLN A 61 -17.22 -9.23 -16.53
CA GLN A 61 -17.85 -8.82 -15.29
C GLN A 61 -17.40 -7.43 -14.85
N ARG A 62 -16.12 -7.09 -15.04
CA ARG A 62 -15.60 -5.74 -14.78
C ARG A 62 -16.33 -4.68 -15.60
N GLY A 63 -16.59 -4.95 -16.87
CA GLY A 63 -17.36 -4.06 -17.75
C GLY A 63 -18.79 -3.83 -17.24
N LEU A 64 -19.47 -4.90 -16.80
CA LEU A 64 -20.81 -4.81 -16.21
C LEU A 64 -20.82 -4.04 -14.88
N ALA A 65 -19.78 -4.21 -14.06
CA ALA A 65 -19.58 -3.47 -12.82
C ALA A 65 -19.47 -1.97 -13.08
N ILE A 66 -18.60 -1.57 -14.02
CA ILE A 66 -18.42 -0.17 -14.41
C ILE A 66 -19.72 0.41 -14.99
N GLN A 67 -20.43 -0.33 -15.84
CA GLN A 67 -21.70 0.12 -16.40
C GLN A 67 -22.77 0.34 -15.32
N SER A 68 -22.87 -0.58 -14.36
CA SER A 68 -23.82 -0.49 -13.25
C SER A 68 -23.46 0.65 -12.30
N LEU A 69 -22.17 0.79 -11.97
CA LEU A 69 -21.65 1.88 -11.15
C LEU A 69 -21.98 3.24 -11.76
N ARG A 70 -21.80 3.41 -13.07
CA ARG A 70 -22.14 4.67 -13.76
C ARG A 70 -23.61 5.03 -13.62
N LYS A 71 -24.53 4.04 -13.60
CA LYS A 71 -25.97 4.27 -13.38
C LYS A 71 -26.25 4.65 -11.93
N GLU A 72 -25.64 3.93 -10.98
CA GLU A 72 -25.79 4.19 -9.54
C GLU A 72 -25.30 5.60 -9.15
N LEU A 73 -24.23 6.08 -9.79
CA LEU A 73 -23.67 7.42 -9.55
C LEU A 73 -24.49 8.57 -10.17
N GLN A 74 -25.53 8.29 -10.96
CA GLN A 74 -26.38 9.34 -11.56
C GLN A 74 -27.21 10.11 -10.53
N ASN A 75 -27.44 9.52 -9.34
CA ASN A 75 -28.20 10.13 -8.25
C ASN A 75 -27.29 10.28 -7.01
N PRO A 76 -26.49 11.36 -6.91
CA PRO A 76 -25.49 11.52 -5.85
C PRO A 76 -26.03 11.42 -4.42
N ASP A 77 -27.27 11.84 -4.19
CA ASP A 77 -27.90 11.84 -2.86
C ASP A 77 -28.30 10.44 -2.38
N GLN A 78 -28.29 9.44 -3.27
CA GLN A 78 -28.67 8.06 -2.97
C GLN A 78 -27.48 7.09 -3.01
N ILE A 79 -26.25 7.62 -3.02
CA ILE A 79 -25.05 6.78 -3.04
C ILE A 79 -24.94 6.01 -1.73
N LYS A 80 -24.96 4.68 -1.83
CA LYS A 80 -24.84 3.76 -0.71
C LYS A 80 -23.36 3.47 -0.42
N PRO A 81 -22.98 3.15 0.83
CA PRO A 81 -21.64 2.66 1.14
C PRO A 81 -21.19 1.51 0.24
N ALA A 82 -22.08 0.55 -0.03
CA ALA A 82 -21.83 -0.57 -0.95
C ALA A 82 -21.49 -0.12 -2.39
N THR A 83 -22.07 0.97 -2.89
CA THR A 83 -21.72 1.54 -4.20
C THR A 83 -20.28 2.07 -4.15
N VAL A 84 -19.89 2.74 -3.07
CA VAL A 84 -18.50 3.23 -2.89
C VAL A 84 -17.52 2.06 -2.79
N LEU A 85 -17.86 0.99 -2.06
CA LEU A 85 -17.06 -0.22 -2.00
C LEU A 85 -16.77 -0.81 -3.39
N SER A 86 -17.74 -0.77 -4.31
CA SER A 86 -17.50 -1.21 -5.69
C SER A 86 -16.42 -0.39 -6.41
N VAL A 87 -16.32 0.92 -6.14
CA VAL A 87 -15.27 1.80 -6.69
C VAL A 87 -13.91 1.37 -6.18
N PHE A 88 -13.80 1.07 -4.88
CA PHE A 88 -12.57 0.57 -4.26
C PHE A 88 -12.14 -0.77 -4.86
N LEU A 89 -13.05 -1.76 -4.90
CA LEU A 89 -12.75 -3.07 -5.46
C LEU A 89 -12.31 -2.98 -6.92
N LEU A 90 -12.98 -2.16 -7.74
CA LEU A 90 -12.58 -1.93 -9.13
C LEU A 90 -11.22 -1.24 -9.24
N GLY A 91 -10.94 -0.26 -8.39
CA GLY A 91 -9.70 0.51 -8.41
C GLY A 91 -8.48 -0.32 -8.03
N VAL A 92 -8.54 -1.00 -6.89
CA VAL A 92 -7.47 -1.86 -6.38
C VAL A 92 -7.16 -2.98 -7.38
N SER A 93 -8.21 -3.68 -7.84
CA SER A 93 -8.06 -4.79 -8.78
C SER A 93 -7.67 -4.38 -10.20
N ALA A 94 -7.64 -3.09 -10.52
CA ALA A 94 -7.27 -2.62 -11.86
C ALA A 94 -5.87 -3.13 -12.26
N SER A 95 -4.92 -3.02 -11.34
CA SER A 95 -3.52 -3.43 -11.56
C SER A 95 -3.33 -4.95 -11.68
N TRP A 96 -4.28 -5.75 -11.19
CA TRP A 96 -4.14 -7.21 -11.13
C TRP A 96 -4.37 -7.88 -12.50
N THR A 97 -5.04 -7.18 -13.41
CA THR A 97 -5.32 -7.67 -14.77
C THR A 97 -4.35 -7.13 -15.82
N GLU A 98 -3.41 -6.27 -15.44
CA GLU A 98 -2.45 -5.66 -16.36
C GLU A 98 -1.27 -6.60 -16.65
N ASP A 99 -0.68 -6.46 -17.84
CA ASP A 99 0.55 -7.14 -18.21
C ASP A 99 1.81 -6.40 -17.72
N LYS A 100 1.66 -5.14 -17.27
CA LYS A 100 2.74 -4.25 -16.89
C LYS A 100 2.42 -3.45 -15.61
N PRO A 101 3.45 -3.11 -14.80
CA PRO A 101 3.31 -2.38 -13.54
C PRO A 101 3.08 -0.87 -13.72
N ARG A 102 2.14 -0.45 -14.58
CA ARG A 102 1.92 0.99 -14.89
C ARG A 102 0.59 1.54 -14.41
N CYS A 103 -0.25 0.69 -13.84
CA CYS A 103 -1.56 1.04 -13.34
C CYS A 103 -1.60 0.80 -11.84
N TYR A 104 -2.12 1.78 -11.11
CA TYR A 104 -2.47 1.63 -9.69
C TYR A 104 -3.95 1.98 -9.42
N GLY A 105 -4.75 2.18 -10.48
CA GLY A 105 -6.17 2.53 -10.36
C GLY A 105 -6.45 4.01 -10.06
N LYS A 106 -5.62 4.92 -10.60
CA LYS A 106 -5.65 6.37 -10.38
C LYS A 106 -7.05 7.00 -10.42
N GLU A 107 -7.80 6.76 -11.49
CA GLU A 107 -9.11 7.37 -11.70
C GLU A 107 -10.12 6.89 -10.65
N HIS A 108 -10.04 5.61 -10.27
CA HIS A 108 -10.87 5.04 -9.22
C HIS A 108 -10.48 5.58 -7.85
N MET A 109 -9.18 5.73 -7.56
CA MET A 109 -8.70 6.31 -6.30
C MET A 109 -9.21 7.75 -6.13
N SER A 110 -9.17 8.54 -7.21
CA SER A 110 -9.71 9.91 -7.21
C SER A 110 -11.20 9.92 -6.90
N GLY A 111 -12.01 9.12 -7.61
CA GLY A 111 -13.45 9.03 -7.35
C GLY A 111 -13.80 8.46 -5.97
N ALA A 112 -13.10 7.41 -5.54
CA ALA A 112 -13.26 6.75 -4.26
C ALA A 112 -13.07 7.72 -3.08
N ARG A 113 -12.06 8.59 -3.15
CA ARG A 113 -11.81 9.63 -2.15
C ARG A 113 -12.94 10.64 -2.04
N THR A 114 -13.39 11.17 -3.17
CA THR A 114 -14.50 12.13 -3.19
C THR A 114 -15.77 11.53 -2.60
N LEU A 115 -16.03 10.25 -2.86
CA LEU A 115 -17.19 9.55 -2.30
C LEU A 115 -17.03 9.23 -0.82
N LEU A 116 -15.83 8.82 -0.38
CA LEU A 116 -15.54 8.57 1.03
C LEU A 116 -15.65 9.85 1.87
N GLU A 117 -15.13 10.98 1.39
CA GLU A 117 -15.27 12.28 2.06
C GLU A 117 -16.74 12.60 2.34
N ARG A 118 -17.62 12.39 1.34
CA ARG A 118 -19.07 12.60 1.52
C ARG A 118 -19.69 11.67 2.55
N LEU A 119 -19.24 10.42 2.62
CA LEU A 119 -19.73 9.45 3.63
C LEU A 119 -19.25 9.78 5.04
N LEU A 120 -18.04 10.34 5.19
CA LEU A 120 -17.47 10.70 6.49
C LEU A 120 -18.01 12.01 7.06
N VAL A 121 -18.53 12.91 6.22
CA VAL A 121 -19.18 14.17 6.66
C VAL A 121 -20.61 13.94 7.16
N ASP A 122 -21.24 12.83 6.78
CA ASP A 122 -22.58 12.44 7.19
C ASP A 122 -22.49 11.66 8.53
N GLU A 123 -22.89 12.28 9.65
CA GLU A 123 -22.76 11.71 11.01
C GLU A 123 -23.46 10.35 11.16
N ASP A 124 -24.59 10.15 10.47
CA ASP A 124 -25.35 8.90 10.49
C ASP A 124 -24.59 7.77 9.78
N LYS A 125 -23.85 8.10 8.72
CA LYS A 125 -23.08 7.13 7.93
C LYS A 125 -21.65 6.95 8.40
N GLN A 126 -21.10 7.91 9.14
CA GLN A 126 -19.73 7.84 9.63
C GLN A 126 -19.48 6.56 10.43
N HIS A 127 -20.47 6.09 11.18
CA HIS A 127 -20.36 4.91 12.03
C HIS A 127 -20.82 3.60 11.35
N ASP A 128 -21.23 3.66 10.08
CA ASP A 128 -21.63 2.48 9.31
C ASP A 128 -20.43 1.52 9.14
N PRO A 129 -20.59 0.21 9.44
CA PRO A 129 -19.49 -0.76 9.35
C PRO A 129 -18.84 -0.86 7.97
N VAL A 130 -19.61 -0.69 6.89
CA VAL A 130 -19.08 -0.69 5.51
C VAL A 130 -18.27 0.58 5.27
N VAL A 131 -18.72 1.73 5.77
CA VAL A 131 -17.97 3.00 5.68
C VAL A 131 -16.65 2.91 6.42
N GLN A 132 -16.65 2.37 7.64
CA GLN A 132 -15.43 2.13 8.40
C GLN A 132 -14.48 1.17 7.67
N TYR A 133 -15.00 0.07 7.13
CA TYR A 133 -14.18 -0.86 6.34
C TYR A 133 -13.57 -0.21 5.09
N ILE A 134 -14.35 0.61 4.38
CA ILE A 134 -13.87 1.41 3.24
C ILE A 134 -12.76 2.37 3.68
N LEU A 135 -12.88 3.00 4.85
CA LEU A 135 -11.84 3.87 5.39
C LEU A 135 -10.52 3.10 5.58
N GLY A 136 -10.52 1.92 6.18
CA GLY A 136 -9.28 1.14 6.29
C GLY A 136 -8.70 0.72 4.94
N TRP A 137 -9.55 0.36 3.98
CA TRP A 137 -9.13 0.11 2.60
C TRP A 137 -8.47 1.32 1.95
N HIS A 138 -9.06 2.50 2.16
CA HIS A 138 -8.51 3.75 1.70
C HIS A 138 -7.12 4.02 2.29
N LEU A 139 -6.94 3.81 3.60
CA LEU A 139 -5.64 4.01 4.24
C LEU A 139 -4.57 3.09 3.66
N TYR A 140 -4.90 1.81 3.46
CA TYR A 140 -3.95 0.85 2.89
C TYR A 140 -3.60 1.19 1.43
N TRP A 141 -4.61 1.46 0.60
CA TRP A 141 -4.41 1.77 -0.81
C TRP A 141 -3.73 3.14 -1.02
N ASP A 142 -4.06 4.15 -0.21
CA ASP A 142 -3.37 5.45 -0.24
C ASP A 142 -1.91 5.31 0.16
N MET A 143 -1.61 4.56 1.22
CA MET A 143 -0.23 4.32 1.69
C MET A 143 0.62 3.63 0.62
N THR A 144 0.12 2.56 0.01
CA THR A 144 0.86 1.82 -1.02
C THR A 144 1.13 2.67 -2.27
N CYS A 145 0.17 3.52 -2.66
CA CYS A 145 0.32 4.37 -3.85
C CYS A 145 1.05 5.69 -3.58
N ALA A 146 1.23 6.10 -2.31
CA ALA A 146 1.75 7.42 -1.96
C ALA A 146 3.15 7.70 -2.49
N PHE A 147 3.98 6.65 -2.63
CA PHE A 147 5.35 6.77 -3.12
C PHE A 147 5.42 6.86 -4.65
N VAL A 148 4.39 6.45 -5.38
CA VAL A 148 4.47 6.29 -6.84
C VAL A 148 3.61 7.31 -7.59
N ALA A 149 2.49 7.73 -7.00
CA ALA A 149 1.59 8.66 -7.65
C ALA A 149 2.22 10.04 -7.84
N ASP A 150 1.77 10.77 -8.85
CA ASP A 150 2.24 12.14 -9.04
C ASP A 150 1.81 13.01 -7.85
N PRO A 151 2.70 13.84 -7.26
CA PRO A 151 2.34 14.80 -6.23
C PRO A 151 1.17 15.73 -6.60
N GLY A 152 0.92 15.94 -7.91
CA GLY A 152 -0.21 16.70 -8.41
C GLY A 152 -1.54 15.94 -8.41
N ASP A 153 -1.52 14.61 -8.36
CA ASP A 153 -2.72 13.76 -8.47
C ASP A 153 -3.57 13.74 -7.20
N TYR A 154 -2.97 14.08 -6.05
CA TYR A 154 -3.60 13.96 -4.75
C TYR A 154 -3.46 15.24 -3.93
N LYS A 155 -4.39 16.16 -4.14
CA LYS A 155 -4.66 17.22 -3.17
C LYS A 155 -6.01 16.95 -2.55
N PHE A 156 -6.00 16.52 -1.30
CA PHE A 156 -7.23 16.53 -0.51
C PHE A 156 -7.69 17.97 -0.31
N SER A 157 -9.00 18.14 -0.15
CA SER A 157 -9.48 19.35 0.52
C SER A 157 -8.94 19.33 1.95
N ALA A 158 -8.61 20.50 2.51
CA ALA A 158 -8.20 20.58 3.92
C ALA A 158 -9.30 20.08 4.89
N GLN A 159 -10.54 19.94 4.40
CA GLN A 159 -11.64 19.34 5.15
C GLN A 159 -11.57 17.81 5.11
N ALA A 160 -11.33 17.20 3.93
CA ALA A 160 -11.18 15.76 3.77
C ALA A 160 -10.06 15.19 4.63
N GLU A 161 -8.89 15.86 4.62
CA GLU A 161 -7.75 15.48 5.46
C GLU A 161 -8.10 15.49 6.94
N ARG A 162 -8.80 16.52 7.41
CA ARG A 162 -9.26 16.61 8.80
C ARG A 162 -10.27 15.53 9.14
N SER A 163 -11.25 15.27 8.27
CA SER A 163 -12.26 14.23 8.49
C SER A 163 -11.66 12.83 8.53
N ILE A 164 -10.71 12.52 7.63
CA ILE A 164 -10.00 11.23 7.63
C ILE A 164 -9.14 11.11 8.89
N LEU A 165 -8.34 12.12 9.23
CA LEU A 165 -7.50 12.09 10.43
C LEU A 165 -8.33 11.90 11.69
N GLN A 166 -9.41 12.67 11.83
CA GLN A 166 -10.33 12.55 12.97
C GLN A 166 -10.90 11.14 13.06
N ALA A 167 -11.39 10.58 11.94
CA ALA A 167 -11.93 9.22 11.92
C ALA A 167 -10.88 8.14 12.26
N VAL A 168 -9.62 8.37 11.89
CA VAL A 168 -8.51 7.47 12.22
C VAL A 168 -8.13 7.56 13.71
N GLU A 169 -8.11 8.77 14.28
CA GLU A 169 -7.76 9.01 15.69
C GLU A 169 -8.88 8.61 16.65
N SER A 170 -10.14 8.80 16.26
CA SER A 170 -11.32 8.39 17.03
C SER A 170 -11.75 6.94 16.76
N GLY A 171 -11.12 6.29 15.79
CA GLY A 171 -11.47 4.94 15.33
C GLY A 171 -11.21 3.86 16.38
N GLN A 172 -11.60 2.63 16.05
CA GLN A 172 -11.33 1.49 16.92
C GLN A 172 -9.83 1.21 17.03
N GLU A 173 -9.40 0.65 18.17
CA GLU A 173 -8.02 0.19 18.38
C GLU A 173 -7.63 -0.90 17.36
N PHE A 174 -8.61 -1.62 16.82
CA PHE A 174 -8.46 -2.67 15.83
C PHE A 174 -9.40 -2.46 14.64
N HIS A 175 -8.93 -2.70 13.42
CA HIS A 175 -9.72 -2.59 12.20
C HIS A 175 -9.50 -3.78 11.26
N SER A 176 -10.55 -4.37 10.69
CA SER A 176 -10.45 -5.64 9.93
C SER A 176 -9.51 -5.58 8.71
N MET A 177 -9.35 -4.40 8.10
CA MET A 177 -8.42 -4.22 6.96
C MET A 177 -6.99 -3.87 7.37
N THR A 178 -6.81 -3.09 8.45
CA THR A 178 -5.53 -2.44 8.77
C THR A 178 -4.95 -2.94 10.10
N GLY A 179 -5.67 -3.80 10.81
CA GLY A 179 -5.36 -4.27 12.15
C GLY A 179 -5.18 -3.08 13.09
N ILE A 180 -3.99 -2.99 13.68
CA ILE A 180 -3.58 -1.91 14.57
C ILE A 180 -2.78 -0.79 13.85
N SER A 181 -2.72 -0.81 12.52
CA SER A 181 -1.86 0.07 11.72
C SER A 181 -2.59 1.27 11.09
N SER A 182 -3.87 1.54 11.40
CA SER A 182 -4.63 2.64 10.76
C SER A 182 -3.92 4.01 10.84
N VAL A 183 -3.53 4.43 12.05
CA VAL A 183 -2.78 5.68 12.28
C VAL A 183 -1.43 5.65 11.55
N LEU A 184 -0.77 4.48 11.56
CA LEU A 184 0.52 4.32 10.92
C LEU A 184 0.42 4.46 9.39
N PHE A 185 -0.58 3.83 8.76
CA PHE A 185 -0.82 3.91 7.32
C PHE A 185 -1.16 5.33 6.88
N TYR A 186 -1.94 6.08 7.67
CA TYR A 186 -2.21 7.50 7.42
C TYR A 186 -0.91 8.31 7.34
N HIS A 187 -0.02 8.16 8.33
CA HIS A 187 1.27 8.88 8.34
C HIS A 187 2.22 8.40 7.24
N LEU A 188 2.25 7.10 6.96
CA LEU A 188 3.05 6.55 5.86
C LEU A 188 2.63 7.10 4.50
N ALA A 189 1.34 7.30 4.26
CA ALA A 189 0.88 7.93 3.03
C ALA A 189 1.37 9.38 2.90
N SER A 190 1.39 10.13 4.01
CA SER A 190 1.92 11.50 4.04
C SER A 190 3.43 11.55 3.78
N VAL A 191 4.17 10.63 4.39
CA VAL A 191 5.61 10.46 4.18
C VAL A 191 5.91 10.05 2.75
N GLY A 192 5.14 9.12 2.18
CA GLY A 192 5.34 8.67 0.81
C GLY A 192 5.19 9.79 -0.21
N ARG A 193 4.14 10.61 -0.07
CA ARG A 193 3.95 11.79 -0.91
C ARG A 193 5.08 12.81 -0.75
N HIS A 194 5.58 13.00 0.48
CA HIS A 194 6.73 13.87 0.73
C HIS A 194 7.99 13.34 0.05
N CYS A 195 8.35 12.07 0.28
CA CYS A 195 9.50 11.42 -0.36
C CYS A 195 9.40 11.49 -1.90
N ARG A 196 8.23 11.22 -2.47
CA ARG A 196 7.99 11.30 -3.91
C ARG A 196 8.22 12.72 -4.45
N ARG A 197 7.76 13.75 -3.73
CA ARG A 197 8.02 15.16 -4.05
C ARG A 197 9.51 15.49 -3.96
N VAL A 198 10.20 15.06 -2.91
CA VAL A 198 11.65 15.26 -2.75
C VAL A 198 12.41 14.67 -3.93
N VAL A 199 12.10 13.44 -4.36
CA VAL A 199 12.74 12.83 -5.54
C VAL A 199 12.47 13.62 -6.82
N GLN A 200 11.26 14.16 -6.98
CA GLN A 200 10.86 14.88 -8.19
C GLN A 200 11.40 16.30 -8.28
N THR A 201 11.42 17.04 -7.16
CA THR A 201 11.68 18.48 -7.15
C THR A 201 12.90 18.88 -6.32
N GLY A 202 13.48 17.96 -5.56
CA GLY A 202 14.54 18.24 -4.59
C GLY A 202 14.09 19.05 -3.36
N ALA A 203 12.79 19.33 -3.21
CA ALA A 203 12.27 20.21 -2.17
C ALA A 203 12.06 19.45 -0.85
N ALA A 204 13.09 19.48 0.01
CA ALA A 204 13.04 18.94 1.37
C ALA A 204 12.37 19.91 2.34
N ASP A 205 11.79 19.37 3.41
CA ASP A 205 11.20 20.12 4.52
C ASP A 205 11.71 19.50 5.83
N PRO A 206 12.82 20.01 6.40
CA PRO A 206 13.45 19.41 7.58
C PRO A 206 12.53 19.36 8.81
N ASP A 207 11.66 20.36 8.99
CA ASP A 207 10.77 20.44 10.15
C ASP A 207 9.65 19.40 10.04
N LEU A 208 9.09 19.26 8.83
CA LEU A 208 8.12 18.20 8.53
C LEU A 208 8.75 16.81 8.65
N GLU A 209 9.96 16.60 8.10
CA GLU A 209 10.72 15.35 8.19
C GLU A 209 10.97 14.95 9.66
N ALA A 210 11.41 15.89 10.50
CA ALA A 210 11.62 15.66 11.93
C ALA A 210 10.30 15.39 12.67
N SER A 211 9.17 15.92 12.19
CA SER A 211 7.85 15.61 12.75
C SER A 211 7.43 14.17 12.43
N PHE A 212 7.64 13.70 11.21
CA PHE A 212 7.35 12.32 10.81
C PHE A 212 8.21 11.32 11.58
N GLU A 213 9.51 11.59 11.71
CA GLU A 213 10.42 10.75 12.46
C GLU A 213 9.98 10.59 13.93
N ARG A 214 9.64 11.71 14.59
CA ARG A 214 9.13 11.68 15.98
C ARG A 214 7.85 10.85 16.09
N THR A 215 6.91 11.03 15.15
CA THR A 215 5.66 10.26 15.13
C THR A 215 5.91 8.76 15.02
N PHE A 216 6.76 8.32 14.09
CA PHE A 216 7.08 6.90 13.95
C PHE A 216 7.81 6.34 15.17
N LEU A 217 8.81 7.05 15.70
CA LEU A 217 9.55 6.58 16.89
C LEU A 217 8.69 6.53 18.16
N ALA A 218 7.72 7.44 18.29
CA ALA A 218 6.79 7.45 19.43
C ALA A 218 5.70 6.37 19.32
N TRP A 219 5.37 5.93 18.10
CA TRP A 219 4.34 4.92 17.89
C TRP A 219 4.76 3.56 18.49
N LYS A 220 3.86 2.97 19.27
CA LYS A 220 4.05 1.66 19.89
C LYS A 220 2.81 0.79 19.66
N PRO A 221 2.98 -0.46 19.21
CA PRO A 221 1.87 -1.37 19.02
C PRO A 221 1.25 -1.74 20.37
N ARG A 222 -0.08 -1.85 20.41
CA ARG A 222 -0.84 -2.34 21.56
C ARG A 222 -1.76 -3.46 21.09
N HIS A 223 -1.25 -4.68 21.03
CA HIS A 223 -2.02 -5.86 20.67
C HIS A 223 -1.31 -7.13 21.11
N SER A 224 -2.07 -8.22 21.31
CA SER A 224 -1.53 -9.52 21.72
C SER A 224 -1.10 -10.41 20.54
N ASP A 225 -1.75 -10.26 19.37
CA ASP A 225 -1.37 -10.99 18.16
C ASP A 225 0.03 -10.56 17.68
N ARG A 226 0.99 -11.46 17.88
CA ARG A 226 2.39 -11.26 17.50
C ARG A 226 2.53 -10.98 16.01
N THR A 227 1.85 -11.69 15.12
CA THR A 227 2.04 -11.53 13.67
C THR A 227 1.64 -10.13 13.21
N LEU A 228 0.54 -9.58 13.75
CA LEU A 228 0.10 -8.23 13.46
C LEU A 228 1.03 -7.17 14.06
N VAL A 229 1.55 -7.40 15.27
CA VAL A 229 2.54 -6.53 15.89
C VAL A 229 3.82 -6.48 15.04
N GLU A 230 4.34 -7.63 14.62
CA GLU A 230 5.56 -7.73 13.81
C GLU A 230 5.40 -7.06 12.45
N MET A 231 4.28 -7.31 11.76
CA MET A 231 3.94 -6.63 10.50
C MET A 231 3.89 -5.11 10.67
N SER A 232 3.21 -4.63 11.72
CA SER A 232 3.05 -3.19 11.97
C SER A 232 4.38 -2.50 12.30
N LEU A 233 5.27 -3.18 13.03
CA LEU A 233 6.63 -2.69 13.30
C LEU A 233 7.46 -2.62 12.00
N ALA A 234 7.31 -3.58 11.10
CA ALA A 234 7.96 -3.52 9.79
C ALA A 234 7.45 -2.33 8.95
N TYR A 235 6.15 -2.00 9.02
CA TYR A 235 5.60 -0.78 8.40
C TYR A 235 6.15 0.51 8.99
N ARG A 236 6.33 0.57 10.32
CA ARG A 236 6.97 1.72 10.98
C ARG A 236 8.39 1.91 10.48
N ASN A 237 9.15 0.81 10.40
CA ASN A 237 10.52 0.83 9.89
C ASN A 237 10.56 1.22 8.40
N HIS A 238 9.59 0.77 7.58
CA HIS A 238 9.46 1.20 6.19
C HIS A 238 9.41 2.73 6.08
N GLY A 239 8.58 3.41 6.89
CA GLY A 239 8.51 4.87 6.91
C GLY A 239 9.83 5.53 7.27
N LEU A 240 10.51 5.03 8.31
CA LEU A 240 11.81 5.53 8.75
C LEU A 240 12.92 5.31 7.71
N VAL A 241 12.97 4.13 7.09
CA VAL A 241 13.93 3.82 6.01
C VAL A 241 13.72 4.77 4.83
N MET A 242 12.47 5.00 4.42
CA MET A 242 12.18 5.93 3.33
C MET A 242 12.58 7.37 3.66
N LEU A 243 12.29 7.86 4.87
CA LEU A 243 12.74 9.18 5.32
C LEU A 243 14.27 9.30 5.29
N TYR A 244 14.97 8.34 5.87
CA TYR A 244 16.44 8.40 5.95
C TYR A 244 17.11 8.22 4.60
N GLU A 245 16.61 7.32 3.75
CA GLU A 245 17.18 7.07 2.44
C GLU A 245 16.93 8.22 1.48
N ILE A 246 15.71 8.77 1.43
CA ILE A 246 15.35 9.81 0.46
C ILE A 246 15.68 11.20 0.97
N CYS A 247 15.25 11.55 2.18
CA CYS A 247 15.43 12.89 2.73
C CYS A 247 16.81 13.09 3.39
N GLY A 248 17.47 12.00 3.81
CA GLY A 248 18.81 12.01 4.37
C GLY A 248 19.94 12.07 3.32
N ARG A 249 19.66 11.75 2.05
CA ARG A 249 20.57 11.97 0.91
C ARG A 249 20.62 13.46 0.58
N ARG A 250 21.35 14.23 1.38
CA ARG A 250 21.69 15.61 1.05
C ARG A 250 23.15 15.68 0.60
N ASP A 251 23.37 15.34 -0.68
CA ASP A 251 24.53 15.86 -1.39
C ASP A 251 24.25 17.31 -1.75
N GLN A 252 25.12 18.21 -1.28
CA GLN A 252 25.13 19.60 -1.70
C GLN A 252 25.24 19.68 -3.23
N PRO A 253 24.66 20.71 -3.88
CA PRO A 253 24.95 20.96 -5.28
C PRO A 253 26.48 20.98 -5.47
N GLN A 254 26.95 20.24 -6.48
CA GLN A 254 28.36 20.23 -6.89
C GLN A 254 28.76 21.62 -7.38
N THR A 255 29.08 22.51 -6.46
CA THR A 255 29.77 23.77 -6.75
C THR A 255 31.18 23.63 -6.23
N ASN A 256 32.09 23.41 -7.17
CA ASN A 256 33.52 23.71 -7.11
C ASN A 256 34.25 23.31 -5.81
N GLY A 257 34.77 22.08 -5.83
CA GLY A 257 36.09 21.73 -5.29
C GLY A 257 36.51 22.35 -3.97
N GLU A 258 35.91 21.93 -2.86
CA GLU A 258 36.58 21.85 -1.55
C GLU A 258 35.71 21.02 -0.57
N TYR A 259 36.03 19.73 -0.44
CA TYR A 259 35.42 18.82 0.55
C TYR A 259 36.36 18.67 1.74
N ARG A 260 35.87 18.88 2.98
CA ARG A 260 36.34 18.12 4.16
C ARG A 260 35.44 18.29 5.40
N GLY A 261 34.93 17.16 5.91
CA GLY A 261 34.92 16.90 7.36
C GLY A 261 33.61 16.47 8.03
N LEU A 262 32.45 16.98 7.61
CA LEU A 262 31.19 16.79 8.36
C LEU A 262 30.14 15.87 7.69
N ALA A 263 30.16 15.74 6.36
CA ALA A 263 29.19 14.92 5.62
C ALA A 263 29.37 13.40 5.84
N THR A 264 30.60 12.92 6.02
CA THR A 264 30.94 11.49 6.10
C THR A 264 30.46 10.80 7.39
N ARG A 265 30.37 11.52 8.51
CA ARG A 265 29.99 10.94 9.81
C ARG A 265 28.47 10.79 9.94
N ASN A 266 27.70 11.76 9.44
CA ASN A 266 26.25 11.65 9.36
C ASN A 266 25.83 10.59 8.35
N ASP A 267 26.49 10.53 7.19
CA ASP A 267 26.24 9.50 6.17
C ASP A 267 26.46 8.07 6.70
N THR A 268 27.54 7.83 7.46
CA THR A 268 27.80 6.49 8.02
C THR A 268 26.78 6.09 9.10
N ARG A 269 26.38 7.01 9.98
CA ARG A 269 25.36 6.74 11.02
C ARG A 269 23.99 6.50 10.40
N THR A 270 23.59 7.31 9.42
CA THR A 270 22.32 7.15 8.70
C THR A 270 22.29 5.84 7.93
N ARG A 271 23.37 5.48 7.22
CA ARG A 271 23.47 4.16 6.54
C ARG A 271 23.36 2.99 7.51
N HIS A 272 24.01 3.09 8.68
CA HIS A 272 23.88 2.06 9.71
C HIS A 272 22.45 1.96 10.26
N ALA A 273 21.79 3.10 10.48
CA ALA A 273 20.40 3.14 10.94
C ALA A 273 19.44 2.52 9.92
N ILE A 274 19.56 2.90 8.63
CA ILE A 274 18.80 2.30 7.53
C ILE A 274 18.98 0.80 7.50
N ARG A 275 20.23 0.33 7.56
CA ARG A 275 20.54 -1.10 7.53
C ARG A 275 19.96 -1.83 8.74
N SER A 276 20.09 -1.27 9.94
CA SER A 276 19.51 -1.84 11.16
C SER A 276 17.98 -1.98 11.05
N LEU A 277 17.30 -0.93 10.62
CA LEU A 277 15.84 -0.94 10.42
C LEU A 277 15.40 -1.96 9.36
N ALA A 278 16.15 -2.07 8.25
CA ALA A 278 15.86 -3.02 7.19
C ALA A 278 16.02 -4.48 7.67
N PHE A 279 17.11 -4.80 8.36
CA PHE A 279 17.31 -6.16 8.90
C PHE A 279 16.27 -6.51 9.97
N ASP A 280 15.93 -5.57 10.85
CA ASP A 280 14.86 -5.75 11.83
C ASP A 280 13.52 -6.03 11.12
N SER A 281 13.19 -5.30 10.04
CA SER A 281 11.99 -5.59 9.24
C SER A 281 12.03 -6.97 8.59
N LEU A 282 13.15 -7.37 7.99
CA LEU A 282 13.28 -8.67 7.34
C LEU A 282 13.16 -9.81 8.34
N GLU A 283 13.80 -9.72 9.50
CA GLU A 283 13.68 -10.72 10.56
C GLU A 283 12.22 -10.91 10.98
N ARG A 284 11.50 -9.81 11.24
CA ARG A 284 10.08 -9.82 11.61
C ARG A 284 9.21 -10.44 10.52
N LEU A 285 9.36 -9.97 9.28
CA LEU A 285 8.53 -10.40 8.15
C LEU A 285 8.79 -11.85 7.74
N LEU A 286 10.02 -12.34 7.85
CA LEU A 286 10.39 -13.71 7.46
C LEU A 286 9.97 -14.75 8.52
N GLN A 287 9.84 -14.34 9.79
CA GLN A 287 9.34 -15.21 10.88
C GLN A 287 7.83 -15.44 10.81
N THR A 288 7.05 -14.53 10.22
CA THR A 288 5.59 -14.71 10.09
C THR A 288 5.29 -15.94 9.22
N PRO A 289 4.43 -16.88 9.68
CA PRO A 289 4.00 -18.02 8.88
C PRO A 289 3.39 -17.60 7.54
N VAL A 290 3.59 -18.42 6.49
CA VAL A 290 3.08 -18.11 5.13
C VAL A 290 1.56 -18.24 5.01
N ASP A 291 0.93 -18.94 5.94
CA ASP A 291 -0.51 -19.12 6.08
C ASP A 291 -1.15 -18.10 7.04
N ALA A 292 -0.35 -17.23 7.68
CA ALA A 292 -0.88 -16.16 8.51
C ALA A 292 -1.69 -15.17 7.67
N ALA A 293 -2.84 -14.72 8.18
CA ALA A 293 -3.74 -13.86 7.42
C ALA A 293 -3.10 -12.54 6.94
N CYS A 294 -2.24 -11.95 7.77
CA CYS A 294 -1.56 -10.70 7.50
C CYS A 294 -0.47 -10.81 6.42
N ILE A 295 -0.16 -12.03 5.93
CA ILE A 295 0.88 -12.26 4.92
C ILE A 295 0.72 -11.34 3.71
N ASN A 296 -0.50 -11.17 3.20
CA ASN A 296 -0.78 -10.39 1.98
C ASN A 296 -0.42 -8.91 2.11
N PHE A 297 -0.16 -8.43 3.32
CA PHE A 297 0.21 -7.05 3.61
C PHE A 297 1.71 -6.87 3.79
N HIS A 298 2.54 -7.90 3.56
CA HIS A 298 3.99 -7.82 3.77
C HIS A 298 4.74 -7.11 2.62
N SER A 299 4.14 -6.98 1.43
CA SER A 299 4.88 -6.66 0.21
C SER A 299 5.63 -5.32 0.24
N MET A 300 5.00 -4.25 0.76
CA MET A 300 5.62 -2.92 0.80
C MET A 300 6.83 -2.82 1.75
N PRO A 301 6.73 -3.23 3.04
CA PRO A 301 7.89 -3.20 3.93
C PRO A 301 8.96 -4.23 3.50
N LEU A 302 8.56 -5.35 2.88
CA LEU A 302 9.50 -6.32 2.31
C LEU A 302 10.31 -5.74 1.15
N LEU A 303 9.67 -5.01 0.22
CA LEU A 303 10.34 -4.32 -0.88
C LEU A 303 11.36 -3.32 -0.33
N THR A 304 10.92 -2.49 0.62
CA THR A 304 11.76 -1.41 1.18
C THR A 304 12.96 -1.94 1.92
N ALA A 305 12.78 -2.97 2.75
CA ALA A 305 13.86 -3.58 3.50
C ALA A 305 14.80 -4.40 2.60
N GLY A 306 14.24 -5.17 1.66
CA GLY A 306 14.99 -5.95 0.67
C GLY A 306 15.86 -5.06 -0.23
N ALA A 307 15.41 -3.85 -0.54
CA ALA A 307 16.19 -2.89 -1.31
C ALA A 307 17.52 -2.53 -0.64
N GLN A 308 17.61 -2.60 0.69
CA GLN A 308 18.82 -2.23 1.46
C GLN A 308 19.88 -3.34 1.54
N LEU A 309 19.63 -4.49 0.92
CA LEU A 309 20.56 -5.62 0.94
C LEU A 309 21.77 -5.38 0.03
N GLN A 310 22.95 -5.68 0.55
CA GLN A 310 24.24 -5.51 -0.10
C GLN A 310 24.72 -6.81 -0.75
N HIS A 311 25.77 -6.73 -1.57
CA HIS A 311 26.33 -7.88 -2.30
C HIS A 311 26.62 -9.10 -1.42
N ASN A 312 27.06 -8.88 -0.17
CA ASN A 312 27.38 -9.94 0.78
C ASN A 312 26.15 -10.58 1.45
N ASP A 313 24.95 -9.99 1.31
CA ASP A 313 23.71 -10.46 1.93
C ASP A 313 23.01 -11.54 1.09
N THR A 314 23.78 -12.39 0.40
CA THR A 314 23.30 -13.35 -0.61
C THR A 314 22.18 -14.27 -0.09
N ILE A 315 22.34 -14.82 1.11
CA ILE A 315 21.33 -15.70 1.74
C ILE A 315 20.03 -14.94 1.98
N VAL A 316 20.11 -13.70 2.47
CA VAL A 316 18.94 -12.89 2.79
C VAL A 316 18.24 -12.42 1.51
N ARG A 317 19.00 -12.10 0.44
CA ARG A 317 18.44 -11.80 -0.90
C ARG A 317 17.59 -12.97 -1.41
N VAL A 318 18.07 -14.22 -1.26
CA VAL A 318 17.29 -15.42 -1.61
C VAL A 318 16.02 -15.52 -0.78
N GLN A 319 16.09 -15.30 0.54
CA GLN A 319 14.92 -15.35 1.42
C GLN A 319 13.86 -14.30 1.06
N VAL A 320 14.27 -13.07 0.69
CA VAL A 320 13.36 -12.03 0.21
C VAL A 320 12.64 -12.45 -1.07
N VAL A 321 13.36 -13.02 -2.03
CA VAL A 321 12.78 -13.53 -3.28
C VAL A 321 11.79 -14.66 -3.01
N GLU A 322 12.15 -15.63 -2.17
CA GLU A 322 11.25 -16.73 -1.80
C GLU A 322 10.01 -16.21 -1.04
N ARG A 323 10.16 -15.15 -0.25
CA ARG A 323 9.02 -14.52 0.43
C ARG A 323 8.05 -13.86 -0.55
N PHE A 324 8.54 -13.16 -1.57
CA PHE A 324 7.68 -12.63 -2.64
C PHE A 324 7.02 -13.73 -3.48
N LYS A 325 7.72 -14.84 -3.74
CA LYS A 325 7.10 -16.02 -4.40
C LYS A 325 6.01 -16.64 -3.54
N ALA A 326 6.20 -16.71 -2.23
CA ALA A 326 5.16 -17.15 -1.30
C ALA A 326 3.94 -16.23 -1.35
N LEU A 327 4.13 -14.91 -1.33
CA LEU A 327 3.04 -13.92 -1.52
C LEU A 327 2.30 -14.13 -2.85
N TYR A 328 3.05 -14.31 -3.94
CA TYR A 328 2.44 -14.61 -5.23
C TYR A 328 1.66 -15.94 -5.21
N SER A 329 2.13 -16.94 -4.47
CA SER A 329 1.43 -18.22 -4.37
C SER A 329 0.10 -18.13 -3.60
N THR A 330 -0.04 -17.16 -2.68
CA THR A 330 -1.26 -16.94 -1.90
C THR A 330 -2.27 -16.06 -2.63
N ASN A 331 -1.84 -14.91 -3.17
CA ASN A 331 -2.76 -13.93 -3.76
C ASN A 331 -2.81 -13.93 -5.29
N ARG A 332 -1.80 -14.51 -5.96
CA ARG A 332 -1.67 -14.57 -7.43
C ARG A 332 -1.56 -13.20 -8.12
N ILE A 333 -1.20 -12.16 -7.38
CA ILE A 333 -1.07 -10.79 -7.91
C ILE A 333 0.35 -10.59 -8.44
N ALA A 334 0.46 -10.24 -9.72
CA ALA A 334 1.72 -10.12 -10.46
C ALA A 334 2.70 -9.09 -9.88
N VAL A 335 2.22 -8.11 -9.10
CA VAL A 335 3.07 -7.09 -8.46
C VAL A 335 4.17 -7.69 -7.60
N ASN A 336 3.94 -8.85 -7.00
CA ASN A 336 4.95 -9.53 -6.18
C ASN A 336 6.12 -10.05 -7.04
N LEU A 337 5.87 -10.41 -8.29
CA LEU A 337 6.91 -10.80 -9.25
C LEU A 337 7.65 -9.57 -9.79
N TRP A 338 6.94 -8.50 -10.12
CA TRP A 338 7.56 -7.24 -10.53
C TRP A 338 8.43 -6.60 -9.43
N ALA A 339 8.06 -6.80 -8.16
CA ALA A 339 8.90 -6.41 -7.03
C ALA A 339 10.23 -7.19 -6.98
N ILE A 340 10.21 -8.49 -7.31
CA ILE A 340 11.44 -9.29 -7.44
C ILE A 340 12.31 -8.73 -8.56
N GLU A 341 11.73 -8.48 -9.73
CA GLU A 341 12.45 -7.92 -10.88
C GLU A 341 13.11 -6.58 -10.54
N LEU A 342 12.37 -5.67 -9.90
CA LEU A 342 12.89 -4.39 -9.46
C LEU A 342 14.04 -4.54 -8.47
N LEU A 343 13.93 -5.45 -7.50
CA LEU A 343 14.97 -5.69 -6.49
C LEU A 343 16.24 -6.27 -7.09
N GLN A 344 16.12 -7.22 -8.02
CA GLN A 344 17.28 -7.83 -8.67
C GLN A 344 18.04 -6.80 -9.49
N GLU A 345 17.35 -6.00 -10.29
CA GLU A 345 17.96 -4.90 -11.05
C GLU A 345 18.60 -3.86 -10.11
N LEU A 346 17.93 -3.50 -9.01
CA LEU A 346 18.47 -2.58 -8.02
C LEU A 346 19.75 -3.11 -7.37
N TRP A 347 19.77 -4.40 -7.02
CA TRP A 347 20.95 -5.05 -6.45
C TRP A 347 22.12 -5.06 -7.43
N ASP A 348 21.87 -5.39 -8.70
CA ASP A 348 22.90 -5.36 -9.74
C ASP A 348 23.47 -3.95 -9.92
N LEU A 349 22.61 -2.91 -9.95
CA LEU A 349 23.04 -1.52 -10.05
C LEU A 349 23.91 -1.12 -8.83
N ARG A 350 23.48 -1.46 -7.62
CA ARG A 350 24.20 -1.13 -6.37
C ARG A 350 25.51 -1.87 -6.23
N ASP A 351 25.55 -3.14 -6.61
CA ASP A 351 26.76 -3.95 -6.58
C ASP A 351 27.82 -3.41 -7.58
N ASN A 352 27.38 -2.73 -8.65
CA ASN A 352 28.23 -1.99 -9.58
C ASN A 352 28.52 -0.53 -9.16
N GLY A 353 28.16 -0.14 -7.94
CA GLY A 353 28.48 1.18 -7.37
C GLY A 353 27.48 2.30 -7.66
N ASN A 354 26.32 2.01 -8.25
CA ASN A 354 25.26 3.01 -8.44
C ASN A 354 24.40 3.16 -7.17
N PRO A 355 24.35 4.34 -6.53
CA PRO A 355 23.61 4.55 -5.28
C PRO A 355 22.09 4.68 -5.45
N THR A 356 21.50 4.49 -6.64
CA THR A 356 20.06 4.61 -6.88
C THR A 356 19.20 3.92 -5.80
N SER A 357 18.14 4.59 -5.33
CA SER A 357 17.10 4.06 -4.45
C SER A 357 16.07 3.25 -5.24
N TRP A 358 15.36 2.33 -4.58
CA TRP A 358 14.30 1.58 -5.26
C TRP A 358 13.23 2.50 -5.86
N LEU A 359 12.94 3.63 -5.19
CA LEU A 359 11.96 4.61 -5.63
C LEU A 359 12.44 5.34 -6.90
N GLU A 360 13.69 5.82 -6.92
CA GLU A 360 14.27 6.44 -8.12
C GLU A 360 14.30 5.46 -9.31
N LEU A 361 14.68 4.20 -9.09
CA LEU A 361 14.68 3.18 -10.13
C LEU A 361 13.26 2.94 -10.66
N LEU A 362 12.29 2.73 -9.76
CA LEU A 362 10.89 2.52 -10.10
C LEU A 362 10.33 3.68 -10.95
N LEU A 363 10.62 4.92 -10.57
CA LEU A 363 10.18 6.11 -11.30
C LEU A 363 10.86 6.24 -12.67
N SER A 364 12.14 5.90 -12.77
CA SER A 364 12.87 5.91 -14.05
C SER A 364 12.30 4.91 -15.06
N LYS A 365 11.62 3.86 -14.58
CA LYS A 365 10.98 2.83 -15.40
C LYS A 365 9.52 3.13 -15.72
N ASP A 366 8.96 4.22 -15.20
CA ASP A 366 7.52 4.52 -15.26
C ASP A 366 6.67 3.38 -14.66
N TRP A 367 7.11 2.85 -13.51
CA TRP A 367 6.42 1.78 -12.78
C TRP A 367 5.69 2.32 -11.55
N THR A 368 4.60 1.68 -11.14
CA THR A 368 3.73 2.12 -10.04
C THR A 368 3.42 1.04 -9.00
N LEU A 369 4.07 -0.14 -9.06
CA LEU A 369 3.90 -1.31 -8.19
C LEU A 369 2.81 -1.18 -7.09
N ASN A 370 1.56 -1.47 -7.45
CA ASN A 370 0.44 -1.37 -6.52
C ASN A 370 0.29 -2.67 -5.72
N PHE A 371 0.53 -2.59 -4.42
CA PHE A 371 0.39 -3.73 -3.49
C PHE A 371 -0.97 -3.81 -2.79
N ALA A 372 -1.89 -2.87 -3.09
CA ALA A 372 -3.23 -2.90 -2.56
C ALA A 372 -4.05 -4.09 -3.06
#